data_AF-A0A822CHG7-F1
#
_entry.id   AF-A0A822CHG7-F1
#
_cell.length_a   1.000
_cell.length_b   1.000
_cell.length_c   1.000
_cell.angle_alpha   90.00
_cell.angle_beta   90.00
_cell.angle_gamma   90.00
#
_symmetry.space_group_name_H-M   'P 1'
#
loop_
_entity.id
_entity.type
_entity.pdbx_description
1 polymer ?
#
loop_
_entity_poly.entity_id
_entity_poly.type
_entity_poly.pdbx_seq_one_letter_code
_entity_poly.pdbx_strand_id
1 'polypeptide(L)'
;SFKPFLPLLHCTRLPVVQLWAVWAIHHVCSTDRARYSRIIREEKIYDIMQNLYDDQLLSEYSDPLILQLLKSILHLLKPYHPNCHRRSSAVAS
;
A
#
# COMPACT_ATOMS: atom_id res chain seq x y z
N SER A 1 8.74 -10.83 -2.20
CA SER A 1 8.86 -10.36 -0.81
C SER A 1 9.22 -8.89 -0.82
N PHE A 2 8.74 -8.12 0.15
CA PHE A 2 9.09 -6.71 0.33
C PHE A 2 10.09 -6.47 1.48
N LYS A 3 10.54 -7.54 2.14
CA LYS A 3 11.49 -7.48 3.26
C LYS A 3 12.73 -6.61 3.00
N PRO A 4 13.37 -6.60 1.81
CA PRO A 4 14.53 -5.74 1.55
C PRO A 4 14.23 -4.23 1.63
N PHE A 5 12.97 -3.82 1.43
CA PHE A 5 12.57 -2.41 1.51
C PHE A 5 12.25 -1.95 2.94
N LEU A 6 11.93 -2.87 3.86
CA LEU A 6 11.49 -2.49 5.22
C LEU A 6 12.52 -1.61 5.96
N PRO A 7 13.84 -1.90 5.96
CA PRO A 7 14.81 -1.00 6.59
C PRO A 7 14.82 0.39 5.95
N LEU A 8 14.63 0.47 4.63
CA LEU A 8 14.66 1.72 3.88
C LEU A 8 13.43 2.58 4.16
N LEU A 9 12.27 1.96 4.44
CA LEU A 9 11.05 2.66 4.83
C LEU A 9 11.20 3.42 6.14
N HIS A 10 12.11 3.00 7.03
CA HIS A 10 12.35 3.64 8.32
C HIS A 10 13.55 4.61 8.32
N CYS A 11 14.20 4.84 7.17
CA CYS A 11 15.31 5.79 7.03
C CYS A 11 14.83 7.25 7.00
N THR A 12 14.24 7.75 8.08
CA THR A 12 13.71 9.13 8.19
C THR A 12 14.78 10.21 8.05
N ARG A 13 16.05 9.90 8.38
CA ARG A 13 17.18 10.83 8.23
C ARG A 13 17.62 11.02 6.79
N LEU A 14 17.18 10.17 5.87
CA LEU A 14 17.50 10.22 4.44
C LEU A 14 16.21 10.12 3.62
N PRO A 15 15.44 11.22 3.50
CA PRO A 15 14.13 11.21 2.84
C PRO A 15 14.16 10.64 1.43
N VAL A 16 15.25 10.85 0.68
CA VAL A 16 15.43 10.31 -0.68
C VAL A 16 15.46 8.77 -0.69
N VAL A 17 16.06 8.14 0.32
CA VAL A 17 16.10 6.67 0.45
C VAL A 17 14.71 6.13 0.78
N GLN A 18 14.02 6.79 1.71
CA GLN A 18 12.66 6.44 2.07
C GLN A 18 11.71 6.59 0.87
N LEU A 19 11.81 7.71 0.15
CA LEU A 19 11.05 7.98 -1.08
C LEU A 19 11.31 6.92 -2.14
N TRP A 20 12.57 6.54 -2.37
CA TRP A 20 12.92 5.50 -3.34
C TRP A 20 12.24 4.16 -3.00
N ALA A 21 12.25 3.77 -1.73
CA ALA A 21 11.61 2.54 -1.28
C ALA A 21 10.08 2.59 -1.44
N VAL A 22 9.45 3.69 -1.03
CA VAL A 22 8.00 3.88 -1.18
C VAL A 22 7.59 3.91 -2.65
N TRP A 23 8.36 4.59 -3.51
CA TRP A 23 8.14 4.63 -4.95
C TRP A 23 8.24 3.23 -5.58
N ALA A 24 9.28 2.45 -5.23
CA ALA A 24 9.45 1.10 -5.74
C ALA A 24 8.27 0.19 -5.37
N ILE A 25 7.77 0.31 -4.13
CA ILE A 25 6.58 -0.43 -3.67
C ILE A 25 5.33 0.00 -4.43
N HIS A 26 5.12 1.31 -4.62
CA HIS A 26 4.02 1.82 -5.42
C HIS A 26 4.05 1.30 -6.87
N HIS A 27 5.23 1.31 -7.49
CA HIS A 27 5.41 0.87 -8.87
C HIS A 27 5.04 -0.61 -9.06
N VAL A 28 5.51 -1.50 -8.20
CA VAL A 28 5.16 -2.93 -8.33
C VAL A 28 3.68 -3.18 -8.01
N CYS A 29 3.12 -2.50 -7.00
CA CYS A 29 1.71 -2.62 -6.64
C CYS A 29 0.76 -2.09 -7.71
N SER A 30 1.17 -1.08 -8.49
CA SER A 30 0.39 -0.56 -9.62
C SER A 30 0.52 -1.45 -10.87
N THR A 31 1.60 -2.22 -11.00
CA THR A 31 1.83 -3.12 -12.14
C THR A 31 1.05 -4.44 -12.01
N ASP A 32 1.09 -5.08 -10.84
CA ASP A 32 0.38 -6.35 -10.58
C ASP A 32 -0.25 -6.34 -9.18
N ARG A 33 -1.33 -5.57 -9.08
CA ARG A 33 -2.07 -5.34 -7.83
C ARG A 33 -2.46 -6.64 -7.14
N ALA A 34 -2.97 -7.63 -7.87
CA ALA A 34 -3.48 -8.87 -7.30
C ALA A 34 -2.35 -9.69 -6.64
N ARG A 35 -1.22 -9.85 -7.33
CA ARG A 35 -0.07 -10.57 -6.79
C ARG A 35 0.55 -9.85 -5.60
N TYR A 36 0.83 -8.55 -5.73
CA TYR A 36 1.57 -7.83 -4.70
C TYR A 36 0.71 -7.49 -3.47
N SER A 37 -0.60 -7.27 -3.64
CA SER A 37 -1.52 -7.14 -2.50
C SER A 37 -1.55 -8.41 -1.64
N ARG A 38 -1.57 -9.59 -2.28
CA ARG A 38 -1.48 -10.86 -1.58
C ARG A 38 -0.18 -11.00 -0.79
N ILE A 39 0.98 -10.74 -1.42
CA ILE A 39 2.28 -10.80 -0.74
C ILE A 39 2.34 -9.82 0.44
N ILE A 40 1.88 -8.58 0.27
CA ILE A 40 1.89 -7.58 1.36
C ILE A 40 1.01 -8.01 2.54
N ARG A 41 -0.13 -8.65 2.28
CA ARG A 41 -1.02 -9.19 3.32
C ARG A 41 -0.39 -10.39 4.01
N GLU A 42 0.12 -11.37 3.25
CA GLU A 42 0.79 -12.57 3.78
C GLU A 42 2.01 -12.21 4.63
N GLU A 43 2.78 -11.20 4.24
CA GLU A 43 3.96 -10.72 4.98
C GLU A 43 3.64 -9.69 6.08
N LYS A 44 2.36 -9.35 6.31
CA LYS A 44 1.90 -8.34 7.30
C LYS A 44 2.54 -6.94 7.12
N ILE A 45 2.92 -6.61 5.89
CA ILE A 45 3.57 -5.33 5.55
C ILE A 45 2.53 -4.22 5.42
N TYR A 46 1.25 -4.57 5.24
CA TYR A 46 0.15 -3.61 5.24
C TYR A 46 0.14 -2.74 6.51
N ASP A 47 0.28 -3.38 7.68
CA ASP A 47 0.23 -2.68 8.97
C ASP A 47 1.44 -1.74 9.13
N ILE A 48 2.61 -2.14 8.63
CA ILE A 48 3.82 -1.29 8.60
C ILE A 48 3.59 -0.06 7.71
N MET A 49 2.99 -0.24 6.53
CA MET A 49 2.68 0.87 5.62
C MET A 49 1.63 1.82 6.21
N GLN A 50 0.63 1.28 6.92
CA GLN A 50 -0.39 2.06 7.59
C GLN A 50 0.23 2.91 8.71
N ASN A 51 1.02 2.30 9.59
CA ASN A 51 1.72 3.02 10.66
C ASN A 51 2.66 4.09 10.10
N LEU A 52 3.41 3.78 9.04
CA LEU A 52 4.28 4.75 8.38
C LEU A 52 3.49 5.93 7.82
N TYR A 53 2.32 5.69 7.23
CA TYR A 53 1.46 6.76 6.74
C TYR A 53 0.96 7.64 7.89
N ASP A 54 0.52 7.04 8.98
CA ASP A 54 0.02 7.77 10.16
C ASP A 54 1.14 8.59 10.82
N ASP A 55 2.36 8.03 10.96
CA ASP A 55 3.54 8.73 11.47
C ASP A 55 3.91 9.94 10.59
N GLN A 56 3.89 9.75 9.27
CA GLN A 56 4.19 10.82 8.32
C GLN A 56 3.12 11.93 8.34
N LEU A 57 1.86 11.58 8.59
CA LEU A 57 0.76 12.56 8.66
C LEU A 57 0.89 13.49 9.87
N LEU A 58 1.49 13.00 10.96
CA LEU A 58 1.72 13.75 12.20
C LEU A 58 3.07 14.51 12.21
N SER A 59 3.95 14.22 11.26
CA SER A 59 5.30 14.81 11.20
C SER A 59 5.28 16.19 10.54
N GLU A 60 5.88 17.18 11.19
CA GLU A 60 6.07 18.54 10.64
C GLU A 60 7.03 18.58 9.44
N TYR A 61 7.88 17.56 9.29
CA TYR A 61 8.94 17.50 8.27
C TYR A 61 8.67 16.41 7.22
N SER A 62 7.42 15.96 7.10
CA SER A 62 7.07 14.92 6.14
C SER A 62 7.20 15.42 4.70
N ASP A 63 7.82 14.58 3.86
CA ASP A 63 7.84 14.83 2.41
C ASP A 63 6.43 14.56 1.83
N PRO A 64 5.80 15.55 1.17
CA PRO A 64 4.44 15.40 0.64
C PRO A 64 4.33 14.30 -0.42
N LEU A 65 5.41 14.01 -1.16
CA LEU A 65 5.42 12.94 -2.16
C LEU A 65 5.41 11.56 -1.50
N ILE A 66 6.13 11.39 -0.39
CA ILE A 66 6.10 10.16 0.40
C ILE A 66 4.68 9.90 0.91
N LEU A 67 4.03 10.93 1.48
CA LEU A 67 2.64 10.86 1.93
C LEU A 67 1.67 10.48 0.82
N GLN A 68 1.80 11.12 -0.35
CA GLN A 68 0.94 10.83 -1.50
C GLN A 68 1.11 9.39 -1.98
N LEU A 69 2.34 8.89 -2.08
CA LEU A 69 2.60 7.53 -2.53
C LEU A 69 2.10 6.50 -1.51
N LEU A 70 2.30 6.73 -0.21
CA LEU A 70 1.76 5.86 0.85
C LEU A 70 0.23 5.78 0.79
N LYS A 71 -0.43 6.94 0.66
CA LYS A 71 -1.89 7.00 0.48
C LYS A 71 -2.36 6.22 -0.75
N SER A 72 -1.65 6.37 -1.88
CA SER A 72 -1.92 5.64 -3.11
C SER A 72 -1.76 4.13 -2.92
N ILE A 73 -0.65 3.68 -2.32
CA ILE A 73 -0.41 2.27 -2.01
C ILE A 73 -1.53 1.71 -1.13
N LEU A 74 -1.89 2.38 -0.03
CA LEU A 74 -2.96 1.90 0.86
C LEU A 74 -4.28 1.77 0.11
N HIS A 75 -4.61 2.71 -0.80
CA HIS A 75 -5.78 2.60 -1.67
C HIS A 75 -5.67 1.43 -2.67
N LEU A 76 -4.48 1.19 -3.23
CA LEU A 76 -4.21 0.02 -4.07
C LEU A 76 -4.41 -1.30 -3.30
N LEU A 77 -4.14 -1.33 -2.00
CA LEU A 77 -4.19 -2.54 -1.18
C LEU A 77 -5.54 -2.76 -0.48
N LYS A 78 -6.47 -1.81 -0.57
CA LYS A 78 -7.84 -2.00 -0.08
C LYS A 78 -8.49 -3.17 -0.83
N PRO A 79 -9.17 -4.09 -0.12
CA PRO A 79 -9.92 -5.16 -0.77
C PRO A 79 -10.88 -4.56 -1.79
N TYR A 80 -10.82 -5.04 -3.03
CA TYR A 80 -11.85 -4.71 -4.00
C TYR A 80 -13.13 -5.38 -3.53
N HIS A 81 -14.14 -4.60 -3.14
CA HIS A 81 -15.51 -5.08 -3.03
C HIS A 81 -16.11 -5.00 -4.44
N PRO A 82 -16.21 -6.10 -5.20
CA PRO A 82 -17.12 -6.10 -6.33
C PRO A 82 -18.50 -5.79 -5.78
N ASN A 83 -19.15 -4.75 -6.32
CA ASN A 83 -20.55 -4.45 -6.03
C ASN A 83 -21.34 -5.76 -6.07
N CYS A 84 -22.02 -6.11 -4.97
CA CYS A 84 -22.96 -7.22 -4.89
C CYS A 84 -24.19 -6.91 -5.75
N HIS A 85 -24.06 -6.85 -7.08
CA HIS A 85 -25.18 -7.08 -7.97
C HIS A 85 -25.41 -8.58 -8.05
N ARG A 86 -26.02 -9.09 -6.97
CA ARG A 86 -26.73 -10.37 -6.95
C ARG A 86 -27.83 -10.26 -8.01
N ARG A 87 -27.54 -10.67 -9.25
CA ARG A 87 -28.61 -11.05 -10.18
C ARG A 87 -29.23 -12.32 -9.62
N SER A 88 -30.27 -12.15 -8.79
CA SER A 88 -31.29 -13.18 -8.65
C SER A 88 -31.90 -13.39 -10.03
N SER A 89 -31.46 -14.42 -10.73
CA SER A 89 -32.28 -15.09 -11.73
C SER A 89 -32.02 -16.58 -11.59
N ALA A 90 -32.79 -17.17 -10.69
CA ALA A 90 -33.20 -18.56 -10.76
C ALA A 90 -34.68 -18.57 -10.41
N VAL A 91 -35.51 -18.18 -11.38
CA VAL A 91 -36.90 -18.61 -11.40
C VAL A 91 -36.85 -20.00 -12.00
N ALA A 92 -36.93 -21.02 -11.16
CA ALA A 92 -37.24 -22.37 -11.61
C ALA A 92 -38.77 -22.46 -11.68
N SER A 93 -39.30 -22.68 -12.89
CA SER A 93 -40.66 -23.16 -13.14
C SER A 93 -40.61 -24.66 -13.38
#